data_AF-A0A1I2H7I4-F1
#
_entry.id   AF-A0A1I2H7I4-F1
#
_cell.length_a   1.000
_cell.length_b   1.000
_cell.length_c   1.000
_cell.angle_alpha   90.00
_cell.angle_beta   90.00
_cell.angle_gamma   90.00
#
_symmetry.space_group_name_H-M   'P 1'
#
loop_
_entity.id
_entity.type
_entity.pdbx_description
1 polymer ?
#
loop_
_entity_poly.entity_id
_entity_poly.type
_entity_poly.pdbx_seq_one_letter_code
_entity_poly.pdbx_strand_id
1 'polypeptide(L)'
;MATDINESVEIQISTLPWEQIAVDAFVCPTNSEGVMSHFPANKIRDLAGREVEAMVKEHTPLAIGAAFVTPAGKMKAKYLIHVPNTDRPGGRVQVEDVLRATAAVLVACKVKGFTSVAVPLMGAFELGIPAEEAARAIHSELKVYRGDRPLRAFLMAKDADDVEVFELAMEGNIP
;
A
#
# COMPACT_ATOMS: atom_id res chain seq x y z
N MET A 1 0.28 16.79 11.03
CA MET A 1 0.89 15.59 10.43
C MET A 1 1.38 14.73 11.56
N ALA A 2 0.72 13.60 11.80
CA ALA A 2 1.18 12.60 12.75
C ALA A 2 2.44 11.90 12.24
N THR A 3 3.33 11.50 13.14
CA THR A 3 4.59 10.79 12.83
C THR A 3 4.87 9.77 13.93
N ASP A 4 5.18 8.52 13.56
CA ASP A 4 5.57 7.42 14.47
C ASP A 4 6.92 6.88 14.02
N ILE A 5 7.86 6.73 14.95
CA ILE A 5 9.27 6.44 14.67
C ILE A 5 9.72 5.23 15.47
N ASN A 6 10.31 4.27 14.77
CA ASN A 6 11.16 3.22 15.31
C ASN A 6 12.55 3.36 14.64
N GLU A 7 13.62 2.81 15.24
CA GLU A 7 15.01 2.91 14.77
C GLU A 7 15.19 2.57 13.27
N SER A 8 14.34 1.72 12.72
CA SER A 8 14.38 1.25 11.33
C SER A 8 13.32 1.85 10.41
N VAL A 9 12.26 2.48 10.92
CA VAL A 9 11.15 2.96 10.10
C VAL A 9 10.54 4.25 10.68
N GLU A 10 10.31 5.22 9.80
CA GLU A 10 9.58 6.44 10.07
C GLU A 10 8.26 6.39 9.30
N ILE A 11 7.13 6.48 10.01
CA ILE A 11 5.79 6.44 9.44
C ILE A 11 5.15 7.82 9.57
N GLN A 12 4.65 8.36 8.47
CA GLN A 12 4.00 9.67 8.41
C GLN A 12 2.71 9.60 7.58
N ILE A 13 1.73 10.43 7.91
CA ILE A 13 0.53 10.59 7.06
C ILE A 13 0.80 11.66 6.01
N SER A 14 0.43 11.39 4.75
CA SER A 14 0.53 12.33 3.64
C SER A 14 -0.83 12.56 3.00
N THR A 15 -1.15 13.84 2.82
CA THR A 15 -2.35 14.33 2.11
C THR A 15 -2.00 14.91 0.73
N LEU A 16 -0.76 14.72 0.26
CA LEU A 16 -0.37 15.13 -1.08
C LEU A 16 -1.20 14.38 -2.14
N PRO A 17 -1.51 15.02 -3.29
CA PRO A 17 -2.06 14.30 -4.42
C PRO A 17 -1.16 13.11 -4.78
N TRP A 18 -1.76 11.95 -5.05
CA TRP A 18 -1.04 10.67 -5.16
C TRP A 18 -0.02 10.66 -6.31
N GLU A 19 -0.25 11.43 -7.36
CA GLU A 19 0.67 11.61 -8.48
C GLU A 19 1.86 12.52 -8.14
N GLN A 20 1.78 13.31 -7.07
CA GLN A 20 2.78 14.29 -6.66
C GLN A 20 3.75 13.81 -5.58
N ILE A 21 3.47 12.69 -4.90
CA ILE A 21 4.38 12.12 -3.91
C ILE A 21 5.62 11.54 -4.62
N ALA A 22 6.80 12.01 -4.24
CA ALA A 22 8.07 11.55 -4.78
C ALA A 22 8.72 10.56 -3.82
N VAL A 23 8.59 9.27 -4.13
CA VAL A 23 9.08 8.13 -3.34
C VAL A 23 9.72 7.09 -4.24
N ASP A 24 10.50 6.17 -3.67
CA ASP A 24 11.06 5.08 -4.44
C ASP A 24 9.95 4.15 -4.94
N ALA A 25 8.94 3.87 -4.13
CA ALA A 25 7.83 3.03 -4.50
C ALA A 25 6.47 3.51 -3.99
N PHE A 26 5.41 3.29 -4.78
CA PHE A 26 4.02 3.47 -4.36
C PHE A 26 3.31 2.12 -4.38
N VAL A 27 2.64 1.76 -3.29
CA VAL A 27 1.94 0.47 -3.17
C VAL A 27 0.65 0.52 -3.96
N CYS A 28 0.47 -0.50 -4.80
CA CYS A 28 -0.74 -0.72 -5.59
C CYS A 28 -1.45 -1.99 -5.12
N PRO A 29 -2.43 -1.89 -4.21
CA PRO A 29 -3.29 -3.01 -3.86
C PRO A 29 -4.02 -3.53 -5.10
N THR A 30 -4.01 -4.84 -5.32
CA THR A 30 -4.64 -5.48 -6.48
C THR A 30 -5.34 -6.78 -6.05
N ASN A 31 -5.96 -7.47 -7.01
CA ASN A 31 -6.40 -8.86 -6.84
C ASN A 31 -5.41 -9.82 -7.50
N SER A 32 -5.56 -11.11 -7.21
CA SER A 32 -4.69 -12.16 -7.74
C SER A 32 -4.79 -12.29 -9.26
N GLU A 33 -5.88 -11.86 -9.89
CA GLU A 33 -6.03 -11.80 -11.36
C GLU A 33 -5.35 -10.57 -12.00
N GLY A 34 -4.83 -9.64 -11.20
CA GLY A 34 -4.14 -8.42 -11.66
C GLY A 34 -5.06 -7.38 -12.29
N VAL A 35 -6.36 -7.46 -12.05
CA VAL A 35 -7.35 -6.53 -12.61
C VAL A 35 -7.44 -5.27 -11.75
N MET A 36 -7.21 -4.11 -12.34
CA MET A 36 -7.16 -2.83 -11.63
C MET A 36 -8.48 -2.05 -11.78
N SER A 37 -9.61 -2.69 -11.49
CA SER A 37 -10.96 -2.13 -11.74
C SER A 37 -11.58 -1.41 -10.54
N HIS A 38 -11.07 -1.60 -9.34
CA HIS A 38 -11.61 -1.05 -8.09
C HIS A 38 -10.60 -0.15 -7.40
N PHE A 39 -11.09 0.77 -6.56
CA PHE A 39 -10.23 1.58 -5.70
C PHE A 39 -9.46 0.69 -4.71
N PRO A 40 -8.19 0.95 -4.41
CA PRO A 40 -7.35 2.05 -4.95
C PRO A 40 -6.66 1.74 -6.30
N ALA A 41 -6.69 0.49 -6.77
CA ALA A 41 -5.99 0.03 -7.96
C ALA A 41 -6.34 0.82 -9.23
N ASN A 42 -7.62 1.09 -9.47
CA ASN A 42 -8.08 1.83 -10.65
C ASN A 42 -7.53 3.26 -10.68
N LYS A 43 -7.51 3.95 -9.53
CA LYS A 43 -6.94 5.29 -9.40
C LYS A 43 -5.46 5.26 -9.73
N ILE A 44 -4.71 4.30 -9.20
CA ILE A 44 -3.28 4.16 -9.49
C ILE A 44 -3.04 3.87 -10.97
N ARG A 45 -3.83 2.99 -11.60
CA ARG A 45 -3.75 2.76 -13.05
C ARG A 45 -3.99 4.04 -13.84
N ASP A 46 -5.00 4.82 -13.47
CA ASP A 46 -5.37 6.03 -14.19
C ASP A 46 -4.28 7.11 -14.05
N LEU A 47 -3.61 7.18 -12.89
CA LEU A 47 -2.46 8.07 -12.65
C LEU A 47 -1.18 7.58 -13.34
N ALA A 48 -0.86 6.29 -13.29
CA ALA A 48 0.37 5.70 -13.80
C ALA A 48 0.35 5.50 -15.33
N GLY A 49 -0.82 5.21 -15.90
CA GLY A 49 -1.00 4.76 -17.28
C GLY A 49 -1.56 3.34 -17.35
N ARG A 50 -2.36 3.03 -18.38
CA ARG A 50 -3.04 1.73 -18.53
C ARG A 50 -2.08 0.57 -18.76
N GLU A 51 -0.87 0.87 -19.21
CA GLU A 51 0.19 -0.09 -19.48
C GLU A 51 0.61 -0.86 -18.22
N VAL A 52 0.45 -0.27 -17.03
CA VAL A 52 0.79 -0.96 -15.77
C VAL A 52 -0.10 -2.16 -15.50
N GLU A 53 -1.40 -2.08 -15.83
CA GLU A 53 -2.32 -3.21 -15.68
C GLU A 53 -1.95 -4.35 -16.64
N ALA A 54 -1.51 -4.02 -17.86
CA ALA A 54 -1.06 -5.03 -18.83
C ALA A 54 0.18 -5.79 -18.32
N MET A 55 1.19 -5.08 -17.80
CA MET A 55 2.39 -5.70 -17.23
C MET A 55 2.07 -6.64 -16.07
N VAL A 56 1.13 -6.27 -15.20
CA VAL A 56 0.71 -7.11 -14.08
C VAL A 56 -0.02 -8.35 -14.57
N LYS A 57 -0.94 -8.22 -15.54
CA LYS A 57 -1.71 -9.33 -16.10
C LYS A 57 -0.86 -10.39 -16.79
N GLU A 58 0.30 -10.03 -17.33
CA GLU A 58 1.24 -11.01 -17.90
C GLU A 58 1.84 -11.95 -16.84
N HIS A 59 1.72 -11.60 -15.55
CA HIS A 59 2.32 -12.33 -14.43
C HIS A 59 1.27 -12.90 -13.46
N THR A 60 0.00 -12.91 -13.85
CA THR A 60 -1.09 -13.44 -13.01
C THR A 60 -1.34 -14.93 -13.29
N PRO A 61 -1.83 -15.71 -12.30
CA PRO A 61 -2.25 -15.27 -10.98
C PRO A 61 -1.09 -14.95 -10.02
N LEU A 62 -1.22 -13.85 -9.26
CA LEU A 62 -0.31 -13.49 -8.18
C LEU A 62 -0.89 -13.96 -6.85
N ALA A 63 -0.12 -14.67 -6.02
CA ALA A 63 -0.61 -15.13 -4.72
C ALA A 63 -0.81 -13.95 -3.73
N ILE A 64 -1.79 -14.06 -2.83
CA ILE A 64 -1.91 -13.13 -1.69
C ILE A 64 -0.62 -13.17 -0.86
N GLY A 65 -0.09 -11.99 -0.53
CA GLY A 65 1.22 -11.83 0.12
C GLY A 65 2.42 -11.98 -0.82
N ALA A 66 2.22 -12.03 -2.13
CA ALA A 66 3.27 -11.76 -3.11
C ALA A 66 3.35 -10.26 -3.42
N ALA A 67 4.47 -9.83 -3.99
CA ALA A 67 4.66 -8.48 -4.51
C ALA A 67 5.27 -8.55 -5.91
N PHE A 68 4.70 -7.78 -6.83
CA PHE A 68 5.24 -7.60 -8.18
C PHE A 68 5.60 -6.13 -8.40
N VAL A 69 6.82 -5.85 -8.86
CA VAL A 69 7.32 -4.47 -8.98
C VAL A 69 7.41 -4.07 -10.43
N THR A 70 6.77 -2.95 -10.79
CA THR A 70 6.86 -2.34 -12.12
C THR A 70 7.34 -0.89 -12.03
N PRO A 71 7.81 -0.27 -13.12
CA PRO A 71 7.89 1.19 -13.19
C PRO A 71 6.52 1.83 -12.92
N ALA A 72 6.51 3.05 -12.36
CA ALA A 72 5.27 3.75 -12.01
C ALA A 72 4.65 4.60 -13.13
N GLY A 73 5.19 4.49 -14.35
CA GLY A 73 4.69 5.22 -15.51
C GLY A 73 4.78 6.73 -15.29
N LYS A 74 3.63 7.41 -15.27
CA LYS A 74 3.52 8.88 -15.22
C LYS A 74 3.58 9.47 -13.80
N MET A 75 3.55 8.64 -12.75
CA MET A 75 3.61 9.13 -11.37
C MET A 75 5.01 9.63 -11.00
N LYS A 76 5.13 10.50 -9.99
CA LYS A 76 6.44 10.90 -9.43
C LYS A 76 7.14 9.80 -8.63
N ALA A 77 6.40 8.79 -8.16
CA ALA A 77 7.01 7.57 -7.63
C ALA A 77 7.85 6.89 -8.71
N LYS A 78 8.96 6.23 -8.35
CA LYS A 78 9.79 5.54 -9.35
C LYS A 78 9.19 4.19 -9.77
N TYR A 79 8.65 3.45 -8.79
CA TYR A 79 8.10 2.12 -8.97
C TYR A 79 6.71 1.98 -8.36
N LEU A 80 5.94 1.00 -8.84
CA LEU A 80 4.75 0.48 -8.19
C LEU A 80 5.05 -0.88 -7.58
N ILE A 81 4.56 -1.13 -6.37
CA ILE A 81 4.58 -2.46 -5.74
C ILE A 81 3.14 -2.98 -5.75
N HIS A 82 2.84 -3.87 -6.70
CA HIS A 82 1.54 -4.50 -6.84
C HIS A 82 1.42 -5.64 -5.83
N VAL A 83 0.45 -5.53 -4.91
CA VAL A 83 0.23 -6.52 -3.84
C VAL A 83 -1.20 -7.04 -3.87
N PRO A 84 -1.41 -8.35 -4.15
CA PRO A 84 -2.73 -8.94 -4.08
C PRO A 84 -3.20 -9.02 -2.63
N ASN A 85 -4.37 -8.45 -2.35
CA ASN A 85 -5.07 -8.58 -1.07
C ASN A 85 -6.45 -9.24 -1.21
N THR A 86 -6.82 -9.62 -2.43
CA THR A 86 -8.05 -10.34 -2.78
C THR A 86 -7.75 -11.38 -3.85
N ASP A 87 -8.51 -12.47 -3.91
CA ASP A 87 -8.34 -13.48 -4.97
C ASP A 87 -8.82 -12.99 -6.34
N ARG A 88 -9.87 -12.16 -6.36
CA ARG A 88 -10.55 -11.70 -7.57
C ARG A 88 -11.07 -10.28 -7.39
N PRO A 89 -11.47 -9.57 -8.47
CA PRO A 89 -12.06 -8.24 -8.36
C PRO A 89 -13.23 -8.21 -7.37
N GLY A 90 -13.18 -7.31 -6.39
CA GLY A 90 -14.22 -7.19 -5.36
C GLY A 90 -14.33 -8.41 -4.44
N GLY A 91 -13.29 -9.25 -4.36
CA GLY A 91 -13.23 -10.36 -3.41
C GLY A 91 -13.29 -9.90 -1.95
N ARG A 92 -13.54 -10.85 -1.03
CA ARG A 92 -13.45 -10.57 0.41
C ARG A 92 -12.00 -10.33 0.81
N VAL A 93 -11.81 -9.46 1.81
CA VAL A 93 -10.53 -9.23 2.46
C VAL A 93 -10.66 -9.62 3.92
N GLN A 94 -9.64 -10.25 4.47
CA GLN A 94 -9.45 -10.44 5.91
C GLN A 94 -8.26 -9.62 6.40
N VAL A 95 -8.16 -9.41 7.71
CA VAL A 95 -7.04 -8.69 8.33
C VAL A 95 -5.70 -9.32 7.95
N GLU A 96 -5.64 -10.65 7.90
CA GLU A 96 -4.47 -11.42 7.52
C GLU A 96 -4.00 -11.13 6.08
N ASP A 97 -4.92 -10.82 5.16
CA ASP A 97 -4.57 -10.49 3.78
C ASP A 97 -3.88 -9.13 3.71
N VAL A 98 -4.34 -8.15 4.50
CA VAL A 98 -3.71 -6.82 4.61
C VAL A 98 -2.34 -6.91 5.28
N LEU A 99 -2.20 -7.72 6.33
CA LEU A 99 -0.91 -8.00 6.97
C LEU A 99 0.07 -8.63 5.98
N ARG A 100 -0.35 -9.68 5.26
CA ARG A 100 0.49 -10.37 4.26
C ARG A 100 0.87 -9.45 3.10
N ALA A 101 -0.06 -8.64 2.61
CA ALA A 101 0.23 -7.67 1.56
C ALA A 101 1.26 -6.63 2.05
N THR A 102 1.10 -6.11 3.26
CA THR A 102 2.05 -5.14 3.85
C THR A 102 3.42 -5.76 4.10
N ALA A 103 3.49 -7.00 4.58
CA ALA A 103 4.74 -7.76 4.71
C ALA A 103 5.45 -7.93 3.35
N ALA A 104 4.69 -8.22 2.28
CA ALA A 104 5.22 -8.32 0.92
C ALA A 104 5.81 -6.99 0.43
N VAL A 105 5.20 -5.86 0.78
CA VAL A 105 5.76 -4.51 0.52
C VAL A 105 7.10 -4.35 1.22
N LEU A 106 7.21 -4.69 2.50
CA LEU A 106 8.46 -4.57 3.26
C LEU A 106 9.58 -5.43 2.66
N VAL A 107 9.25 -6.66 2.26
CA VAL A 107 10.19 -7.55 1.56
C VAL A 107 10.63 -6.94 0.23
N ALA A 108 9.69 -6.41 -0.57
CA ALA A 108 10.02 -5.75 -1.83
C ALA A 108 10.92 -4.52 -1.63
N CYS A 109 10.64 -3.70 -0.63
CA CYS A 109 11.49 -2.56 -0.26
C CYS A 109 12.90 -3.01 0.10
N LYS A 110 13.06 -4.08 0.89
CA LYS A 110 14.37 -4.62 1.25
C LYS A 110 15.13 -5.15 0.03
N VAL A 111 14.49 -5.98 -0.78
CA VAL A 111 15.10 -6.62 -1.97
C VAL A 111 15.50 -5.59 -3.01
N LYS A 112 14.69 -4.54 -3.22
CA LYS A 112 14.98 -3.47 -4.18
C LYS A 112 15.81 -2.32 -3.61
N GLY A 113 16.09 -2.34 -2.30
CA GLY A 113 16.84 -1.29 -1.61
C GLY A 113 16.11 0.06 -1.55
N PHE A 114 14.78 0.05 -1.55
CA PHE A 114 13.96 1.25 -1.42
C PHE A 114 14.06 1.82 -0.01
N THR A 115 14.14 3.15 0.07
CA THR A 115 14.26 3.90 1.34
C THR A 115 13.04 4.78 1.61
N SER A 116 12.08 4.79 0.69
CA SER A 116 10.81 5.49 0.83
C SER A 116 9.68 4.75 0.11
N VAL A 117 8.53 4.63 0.77
CA VAL A 117 7.34 3.95 0.21
C VAL A 117 6.07 4.72 0.56
N ALA A 118 5.18 4.87 -0.41
CA ALA A 118 3.84 5.41 -0.20
C ALA A 118 2.82 4.26 -0.16
N VAL A 119 1.98 4.22 0.88
CA VAL A 119 1.04 3.13 1.15
C VAL A 119 -0.37 3.73 1.29
N PRO A 120 -1.29 3.51 0.33
CA PRO A 120 -2.68 3.92 0.49
C PRO A 120 -3.41 2.99 1.46
N LEU A 121 -4.57 3.44 1.97
CA LEU A 121 -5.47 2.55 2.67
C LEU A 121 -5.90 1.42 1.73
N MET A 122 -5.84 0.17 2.21
CA MET A 122 -6.15 -1.02 1.42
C MET A 122 -6.95 -2.02 2.24
N GLY A 123 -7.90 -2.69 1.58
CA GLY A 123 -8.78 -3.65 2.25
C GLY A 123 -10.03 -3.04 2.89
N ALA A 124 -10.18 -1.71 2.88
CA ALA A 124 -11.33 -0.99 3.40
C ALA A 124 -12.33 -0.63 2.28
N PHE A 125 -13.26 -1.54 1.99
CA PHE A 125 -14.35 -1.36 1.02
C PHE A 125 -15.55 -2.24 1.42
N GLU A 126 -16.64 -2.22 0.65
CA GLU A 126 -17.92 -2.87 1.01
C GLU A 126 -17.82 -4.34 1.45
N LEU A 127 -16.96 -5.15 0.80
CA LEU A 127 -16.70 -6.55 1.14
C LEU A 127 -15.36 -6.76 1.87
N GLY A 128 -14.73 -5.66 2.29
CA GLY A 128 -13.47 -5.65 3.00
C GLY A 128 -13.66 -5.66 4.53
N ILE A 129 -12.64 -5.17 5.21
CA ILE A 129 -12.62 -4.99 6.67
C ILE A 129 -12.86 -3.51 7.04
N PRO A 130 -13.22 -3.20 8.30
CA PRO A 130 -13.30 -1.82 8.77
C PRO A 130 -12.02 -1.03 8.48
N ALA A 131 -12.17 0.26 8.18
CA ALA A 131 -11.05 1.12 7.81
C ALA A 131 -10.00 1.20 8.93
N GLU A 132 -10.45 1.23 10.18
CA GLU A 132 -9.61 1.25 11.38
C GLU A 132 -8.80 -0.06 11.53
N GLU A 133 -9.40 -1.20 11.21
CA GLU A 133 -8.70 -2.49 11.21
C GLU A 133 -7.65 -2.56 10.10
N ALA A 134 -7.99 -2.10 8.89
CA ALA A 134 -7.05 -2.03 7.78
C ALA A 134 -5.86 -1.12 8.09
N ALA A 135 -6.12 0.09 8.59
CA ALA A 135 -5.06 1.04 8.94
C ALA A 135 -4.16 0.52 10.05
N ARG A 136 -4.74 -0.11 11.08
CA ARG A 136 -3.98 -0.76 12.15
C ARG A 136 -3.14 -1.92 11.64
N ALA A 137 -3.66 -2.76 10.75
CA ALA A 137 -2.90 -3.84 10.14
C ALA A 137 -1.71 -3.31 9.34
N ILE A 138 -1.93 -2.28 8.52
CA ILE A 138 -0.86 -1.63 7.74
C ILE A 138 0.20 -1.04 8.68
N HIS A 139 -0.22 -0.22 9.65
CA HIS A 139 0.67 0.46 10.58
C HIS A 139 1.47 -0.52 11.44
N SER A 140 0.81 -1.50 12.06
CA SER A 140 1.48 -2.50 12.90
C SER A 140 2.51 -3.30 12.12
N GLU A 141 2.19 -3.73 10.89
CA GLU A 141 3.13 -4.48 10.06
C GLU A 141 4.29 -3.60 9.60
N LEU A 142 4.06 -2.33 9.21
CA LEU A 142 5.14 -1.39 8.88
C LEU A 142 6.14 -1.23 10.04
N LYS A 143 5.68 -1.22 11.30
CA LYS A 143 6.55 -1.13 12.49
C LYS A 143 7.45 -2.34 12.69
N VAL A 144 7.08 -3.49 12.13
CA VAL A 144 7.90 -4.72 12.16
C VAL A 144 9.09 -4.62 11.22
N TYR A 145 9.14 -3.65 10.30
CA TYR A 145 10.25 -3.49 9.37
C TYR A 145 11.62 -3.51 10.08
N ARG A 146 12.49 -4.43 9.66
CA ARG A 146 13.90 -4.51 10.06
C ARG A 146 14.73 -4.66 8.78
N GLY A 147 15.35 -3.58 8.36
CA GLY A 147 16.22 -3.54 7.19
C GLY A 147 17.53 -2.84 7.51
N ASP A 148 18.52 -3.06 6.64
CA ASP A 148 19.86 -2.46 6.78
C ASP A 148 19.84 -0.94 6.56
N ARG A 149 18.74 -0.41 6.03
CA ARG A 149 18.51 1.02 5.79
C ARG A 149 17.18 1.45 6.40
N PRO A 150 17.11 2.66 6.99
CA PRO A 150 15.86 3.26 7.41
C PRO A 150 14.87 3.36 6.25
N LEU A 151 13.60 3.06 6.53
CA LEU A 151 12.50 3.19 5.58
C LEU A 151 11.58 4.33 6.00
N ARG A 152 11.28 5.26 5.09
CA ARG A 152 10.23 6.27 5.28
C ARG A 152 8.93 5.81 4.63
N ALA A 153 7.91 5.54 5.44
CA ALA A 153 6.59 5.12 4.97
C ALA A 153 5.61 6.30 5.04
N PHE A 154 4.94 6.58 3.93
CA PHE A 154 3.90 7.59 3.82
C PHE A 154 2.53 6.92 3.70
N LEU A 155 1.71 7.00 4.74
CA LEU A 155 0.30 6.59 4.70
C LEU A 155 -0.47 7.62 3.88
N MET A 156 -0.93 7.22 2.69
CA MET A 156 -1.53 8.11 1.70
C MET A 156 -3.03 8.22 1.93
N ALA A 157 -3.46 9.30 2.61
CA ALA A 157 -4.87 9.60 2.83
C ALA A 157 -5.50 10.18 1.56
N LYS A 158 -6.71 9.73 1.20
CA LYS A 158 -7.46 10.29 0.07
C LYS A 158 -8.35 11.48 0.45
N ASP A 159 -8.76 11.55 1.71
CA ASP A 159 -9.69 12.52 2.30
C ASP A 159 -9.44 12.65 3.81
N ALA A 160 -10.25 13.46 4.50
CA ALA A 160 -10.13 13.71 5.94
C ALA A 160 -10.44 12.45 6.77
N ASP A 161 -11.37 11.61 6.31
CA ASP A 161 -11.73 10.35 6.99
C ASP A 161 -10.53 9.39 7.02
N ASP A 162 -9.81 9.24 5.90
CA ASP A 162 -8.56 8.45 5.89
C ASP A 162 -7.50 9.04 6.83
N VAL A 163 -7.41 10.37 6.96
CA VAL A 163 -6.46 11.00 7.89
C VAL A 163 -6.79 10.59 9.33
N GLU A 164 -8.05 10.74 9.74
CA GLU A 164 -8.49 10.38 11.09
C GLU A 164 -8.24 8.89 11.38
N VAL A 165 -8.59 8.01 10.44
CA VAL A 165 -8.34 6.57 10.55
C VAL A 165 -6.85 6.24 10.72
N PHE A 166 -5.97 6.91 9.97
CA PHE A 166 -4.53 6.71 10.13
C PHE A 166 -3.99 7.31 11.43
N GLU A 167 -4.50 8.45 11.89
CA GLU A 167 -4.12 9.06 13.17
C GLU A 167 -4.46 8.13 14.34
N LEU A 168 -5.69 7.59 14.37
CA LEU A 168 -6.12 6.63 15.39
C LEU A 168 -5.25 5.36 15.40
N ALA A 169 -4.90 4.84 14.22
CA ALA A 169 -4.00 3.70 14.11
C ALA A 169 -2.59 3.99 14.66
N MET A 170 -2.07 5.21 14.44
CA MET A 170 -0.75 5.63 14.93
C MET A 170 -0.72 5.91 16.44
N GLU A 171 -1.80 6.45 17.00
CA GLU A 171 -1.92 6.75 18.44
C GLU A 171 -2.16 5.49 19.29
N GLY A 172 -2.59 4.39 18.67
CA GLY A 172 -3.02 3.18 19.39
C GLY A 172 -4.36 3.35 20.11
N ASN A 173 -5.07 4.47 19.85
CA ASN A 173 -6.39 4.76 20.37
C ASN A 173 -7.44 4.42 19.31
N ILE A 174 -8.01 3.22 19.39
CA ILE A 174 -9.28 2.91 18.71
C ILE A 174 -10.17 2.29 19.78
N PRO A 175 -11.39 2.83 20.02
CA PRO A 175 -12.29 2.33 21.06
C PRO A 175 -12.71 0.87 20.86
#